data_AF-A0A914UL90-F1
#
_entry.id   AF-A0A914UL90-F1
#
_cell.length_a   1.000
_cell.length_b   1.000
_cell.length_c   1.000
_cell.angle_alpha   90.00
_cell.angle_beta   90.00
_cell.angle_gamma   90.00
#
_symmetry.space_group_name_H-M   'P 1'
#
loop_
_entity.id
_entity.type
_entity.pdbx_description
1 polymer ?
#
loop_
_entity_poly.entity_id
_entity_poly.type
_entity_poly.pdbx_seq_one_letter_code
_entity_poly.pdbx_strand_id
1 'polypeptide(L)'
;MADNEAELYRKGKDSEGEQQTTDNAETSEPFATVLMPTVKVAAIDNGLAFPFKHPDEWRAYPYYWAWLPFAKEPFSEETIAHVLPQIDDTDFVRDLCEDLRKIFQTDPGFDTKMFEQQMSVMRGQMFNLREALRTRKSPVALVQMPPQLMVEVKRT
;
A
#
# COMPACT_ATOMS: atom_id res chain seq x y z
N MET A 1 -62.27 7.29 38.19
CA MET A 1 -61.81 6.22 37.30
C MET A 1 -60.40 6.56 36.92
N ALA A 2 -59.45 5.76 37.42
CA ALA A 2 -58.03 5.69 37.06
C ALA A 2 -57.18 6.96 37.22
N ASP A 3 -55.91 6.98 37.61
CA ASP A 3 -54.91 6.07 38.23
C ASP A 3 -53.69 7.02 38.28
N ASN A 4 -53.32 7.61 39.42
CA ASN A 4 -52.42 7.07 40.46
C ASN A 4 -51.18 6.32 39.94
N GLU A 5 -50.33 6.97 39.15
CA GLU A 5 -49.00 6.42 38.77
C GLU A 5 -47.87 7.47 38.69
N ALA A 6 -47.95 8.57 39.45
CA ALA A 6 -46.95 9.65 39.37
C ALA A 6 -46.16 9.94 40.66
N GLU A 7 -46.39 9.23 41.78
CA GLU A 7 -45.81 9.62 43.08
C GLU A 7 -44.88 8.60 43.75
N LEU A 8 -44.52 7.47 43.12
CA LEU A 8 -43.74 6.43 43.81
C LEU A 8 -42.21 6.46 43.65
N TYR A 9 -41.60 7.44 42.95
CA TYR A 9 -40.15 7.45 42.73
C TYR A 9 -39.44 8.76 43.10
N ARG A 10 -39.86 9.40 44.21
CA ARG A 10 -39.15 10.57 44.73
C ARG A 10 -39.09 10.61 46.26
N LYS A 11 -38.48 9.60 46.88
CA LYS A 11 -37.93 9.73 48.25
C LYS A 11 -36.88 8.66 48.55
N GLY A 12 -35.70 9.08 48.96
CA GLY A 12 -34.65 8.18 49.46
C GLY A 12 -33.23 8.64 49.18
N LYS A 13 -32.88 9.86 49.62
CA LYS A 13 -31.48 10.25 49.83
C LYS A 13 -31.12 9.89 51.28
N ASP A 14 -29.92 9.36 51.43
CA ASP A 14 -29.10 9.28 52.65
C ASP A 14 -29.41 8.11 53.61
N SER A 15 -28.64 7.03 53.50
CA SER A 15 -28.26 6.12 54.60
C SER A 15 -27.07 5.26 54.17
N GLU A 16 -25.95 5.40 54.86
CA GLU A 16 -24.73 4.60 54.73
C GLU A 16 -24.96 3.14 55.19
N GLY A 17 -24.28 2.17 54.54
CA GLY A 17 -24.31 0.75 54.93
C GLY A 17 -23.38 -0.10 54.05
N GLU A 18 -22.53 -0.89 54.70
CA GLU A 18 -21.33 -1.56 54.18
C GLU A 18 -21.55 -2.72 53.18
N GLN A 19 -20.55 -2.87 52.30
CA GLN A 19 -20.07 -4.03 51.52
C GLN A 19 -20.91 -5.32 51.44
N GLN A 20 -21.26 -5.75 50.21
CA GLN A 20 -20.99 -7.12 49.80
C GLN A 20 -20.83 -7.26 48.27
N THR A 21 -19.67 -7.77 47.88
CA THR A 21 -19.27 -8.18 46.53
C THR A 21 -20.10 -9.36 46.04
N THR A 22 -20.71 -9.25 44.86
CA THR A 22 -21.18 -10.41 44.08
C THR A 22 -20.75 -10.23 42.63
N ASP A 23 -19.72 -10.98 42.25
CA ASP A 23 -19.26 -11.18 40.89
C ASP A 23 -20.35 -11.86 40.05
N ASN A 24 -21.09 -11.08 39.26
CA ASN A 24 -21.90 -11.63 38.18
C ASN A 24 -21.07 -11.58 36.89
N ALA A 25 -20.37 -12.68 36.64
CA ALA A 25 -19.77 -12.98 35.35
C ALA A 25 -20.87 -13.25 34.32
N GLU A 26 -21.41 -12.19 33.73
CA GLU A 26 -22.18 -12.29 32.49
C GLU A 26 -21.22 -12.71 31.37
N THR A 27 -21.31 -13.98 31.01
CA THR A 27 -20.67 -14.54 29.83
C THR A 27 -21.38 -13.95 28.62
N SER A 28 -20.90 -12.82 28.13
CA SER A 28 -21.28 -12.27 26.83
C SER A 28 -20.68 -13.17 25.75
N GLU A 29 -21.44 -14.18 25.35
CA GLU A 29 -21.21 -14.94 24.12
C GLU A 29 -20.89 -13.95 22.99
N PRO A 30 -19.68 -13.97 22.39
CA PRO A 30 -19.33 -13.03 21.36
C PRO A 30 -20.26 -13.25 20.18
N PHE A 31 -21.13 -12.27 19.94
CA PHE A 31 -22.03 -12.20 18.80
C PHE A 31 -21.25 -12.63 17.56
N ALA A 32 -21.63 -13.77 16.96
CA ALA A 32 -20.91 -14.42 15.87
C ALA A 32 -20.43 -13.35 14.88
N THR A 33 -19.11 -13.15 14.83
CA THR A 33 -18.47 -12.19 13.96
C THR A 33 -18.85 -12.55 12.54
N VAL A 34 -19.80 -11.79 11.97
CA VAL A 34 -20.17 -11.90 10.57
C VAL A 34 -18.87 -11.65 9.80
N LEU A 35 -18.30 -12.71 9.23
CA LEU A 35 -17.06 -12.62 8.46
C LEU A 35 -17.34 -11.71 7.27
N MET A 36 -16.76 -10.51 7.30
CA MET A 36 -16.87 -9.57 6.19
C MET A 36 -16.27 -10.22 4.93
N PRO A 37 -16.93 -10.10 3.77
CA PRO A 37 -16.43 -10.69 2.54
C PRO A 37 -15.08 -10.07 2.16
N THR A 38 -14.12 -10.92 1.83
CA THR A 38 -12.77 -10.50 1.43
C THR A 38 -12.69 -10.33 -0.08
N VAL A 39 -12.09 -9.23 -0.54
CA VAL A 39 -11.78 -8.98 -1.96
C VAL A 39 -10.27 -9.08 -2.18
N LYS A 40 -9.84 -9.71 -3.27
CA LYS A 40 -8.43 -9.85 -3.65
C LYS A 40 -8.24 -9.49 -5.13
N VAL A 41 -7.04 -9.00 -5.47
CA VAL A 41 -6.65 -8.63 -6.83
C VAL A 41 -5.46 -9.50 -7.26
N ALA A 42 -5.42 -9.89 -8.54
CA ALA A 42 -4.30 -10.60 -9.16
C ALA A 42 -3.78 -9.81 -10.37
N ALA A 43 -2.47 -9.52 -10.40
CA ALA A 43 -1.81 -8.89 -11.55
C ALA A 43 -1.28 -9.98 -12.50
N ILE A 44 -2.01 -10.22 -13.58
CA ILE A 44 -1.70 -11.21 -14.61
C ILE A 44 -1.18 -10.52 -15.88
N ASP A 45 -0.59 -11.31 -16.79
CA ASP A 45 -0.12 -10.84 -18.10
C ASP A 45 0.97 -9.74 -18.03
N ASN A 46 2.05 -10.02 -17.31
CA ASN A 46 3.17 -9.09 -17.10
C ASN A 46 4.28 -9.23 -18.17
N GLY A 47 4.00 -9.84 -19.32
CA GLY A 47 5.01 -10.21 -20.33
C GLY A 47 5.62 -9.03 -21.11
N LEU A 48 4.98 -7.85 -21.06
CA LEU A 48 5.44 -6.62 -21.72
C LEU A 48 6.06 -5.61 -20.75
N ALA A 49 6.56 -6.08 -19.60
CA ALA A 49 7.27 -5.27 -18.62
C ALA A 49 8.76 -5.09 -18.97
N PHE A 50 9.49 -4.33 -18.14
CA PHE A 50 10.93 -4.09 -18.24
C PHE A 50 11.41 -3.48 -19.58
N PRO A 51 10.93 -2.30 -19.98
CA PRO A 51 11.43 -1.62 -21.17
C PRO A 51 12.84 -1.08 -20.94
N PHE A 52 13.67 -1.06 -21.98
CA PHE A 52 15.03 -0.51 -21.93
C PHE A 52 15.09 1.02 -22.04
N LYS A 53 13.98 1.65 -22.43
CA LYS A 53 13.81 3.11 -22.42
C LYS A 53 12.35 3.46 -22.12
N HIS A 54 12.09 4.68 -21.67
CA HIS A 54 10.72 5.20 -21.66
C HIS A 54 10.16 5.28 -23.09
N PRO A 55 8.87 5.05 -23.30
CA PRO A 55 8.24 5.27 -24.60
C PRO A 55 8.50 6.69 -25.13
N ASP A 56 8.81 6.81 -26.42
CA ASP A 56 9.05 8.12 -27.05
C ASP A 56 7.78 8.99 -27.00
N GLU A 57 6.61 8.36 -27.09
CA GLU A 57 5.31 8.99 -26.91
C GLU A 57 4.63 8.48 -25.63
N TRP A 58 4.33 9.39 -24.71
CA TRP A 58 3.66 9.07 -23.44
C TRP A 58 2.27 8.43 -23.61
N ARG A 59 1.65 8.56 -24.79
CA ARG A 59 0.33 7.98 -25.09
C ARG A 59 0.39 6.57 -25.66
N ALA A 60 1.56 6.04 -26.01
CA ALA A 60 1.66 4.73 -26.64
C ALA A 60 1.41 3.58 -25.65
N TYR A 61 1.76 3.76 -24.37
CA TYR A 61 1.68 2.71 -23.35
C TYR A 61 1.24 3.25 -21.97
N PRO A 62 -0.01 3.73 -21.83
CA PRO A 62 -0.49 4.30 -20.58
C PRO A 62 -0.82 3.23 -19.53
N TYR A 63 -0.69 3.59 -18.25
CA TYR A 63 -1.26 2.79 -17.16
C TYR A 63 -2.78 2.97 -17.09
N TYR A 64 -3.55 2.02 -17.64
CA TYR A 64 -5.02 2.14 -17.73
C TYR A 64 -5.72 2.39 -16.38
N TRP A 65 -5.18 1.84 -15.29
CA TRP A 65 -5.73 2.05 -13.94
C TRP A 65 -5.65 3.52 -13.50
N ALA A 66 -4.81 4.36 -14.11
CA ALA A 66 -4.67 5.77 -13.76
C ALA A 66 -5.93 6.60 -14.07
N TRP A 67 -6.82 6.10 -14.93
CA TRP A 67 -8.11 6.73 -15.21
C TRP A 67 -9.22 6.33 -14.25
N LEU A 68 -9.00 5.31 -13.41
CA LEU A 68 -9.99 4.91 -12.42
C LEU A 68 -10.07 5.94 -11.29
N PRO A 69 -11.26 6.15 -10.68
CA PRO A 69 -11.41 7.10 -9.57
C PRO A 69 -10.45 6.83 -8.42
N PHE A 70 -10.19 5.55 -8.12
CA PHE A 70 -9.29 5.11 -7.05
C PHE A 70 -7.84 5.60 -7.21
N ALA A 71 -7.38 5.84 -8.44
CA ALA A 71 -6.03 6.36 -8.69
C ALA A 71 -5.86 7.83 -8.27
N LYS A 72 -6.95 8.54 -7.95
CA LYS A 72 -6.91 9.91 -7.43
C LYS A 72 -6.69 9.97 -5.93
N GLU A 73 -6.96 8.88 -5.22
CA GLU A 73 -6.72 8.79 -3.78
C GLU A 73 -5.22 8.73 -3.48
N PRO A 74 -4.71 9.46 -2.47
CA PRO A 74 -3.33 9.33 -2.00
C PRO A 74 -2.97 7.89 -1.62
N PHE A 75 -1.68 7.53 -1.74
CA PHE A 75 -1.21 6.26 -1.19
C PHE A 75 -1.51 6.16 0.30
N SER A 76 -2.01 5.00 0.74
CA SER A 76 -2.31 4.74 2.15
C SER A 76 -1.04 4.65 3.00
N GLU A 77 -1.14 4.95 4.29
CA GLU A 77 -0.05 4.75 5.24
C GLU A 77 0.43 3.30 5.25
N GLU A 78 -0.47 2.33 5.08
CA GLU A 78 -0.13 0.90 4.95
C GLU A 78 0.79 0.65 3.75
N THR A 79 0.45 1.20 2.58
CA THR A 79 1.26 1.04 1.35
C THR A 79 2.63 1.71 1.53
N ILE A 80 2.65 2.92 2.10
CA ILE A 80 3.88 3.67 2.35
C ILE A 80 4.79 2.90 3.32
N ALA A 81 4.25 2.46 4.46
CA ALA A 81 5.00 1.72 5.47
C ALA A 81 5.53 0.37 4.95
N HIS A 82 4.81 -0.26 4.03
CA HIS A 82 5.24 -1.52 3.42
C HIS A 82 6.33 -1.33 2.35
N VAL A 83 6.14 -0.38 1.44
CA VAL A 83 6.97 -0.25 0.23
C VAL A 83 8.16 0.69 0.43
N LEU A 84 7.97 1.82 1.10
CA LEU A 84 8.98 2.87 1.18
C LEU A 84 10.30 2.40 1.83
N PRO A 85 10.30 1.62 2.94
CA PRO A 85 11.54 1.17 3.55
C PRO A 85 12.42 0.31 2.62
N GLN A 86 11.79 -0.46 1.72
CA GLN A 86 12.50 -1.34 0.79
C GLN A 86 13.18 -0.53 -0.32
N ILE A 87 12.42 0.37 -0.97
CA ILE A 87 12.95 1.13 -2.12
C ILE A 87 13.82 2.33 -1.73
N ASP A 88 13.82 2.72 -0.45
CA ASP A 88 14.75 3.72 0.08
C ASP A 88 16.10 3.12 0.49
N ASP A 89 16.15 1.80 0.69
CA ASP A 89 17.37 1.06 0.95
C ASP A 89 18.12 0.76 -0.36
N THR A 90 19.34 1.30 -0.48
CA THR A 90 20.19 1.08 -1.63
C THR A 90 20.69 -0.36 -1.77
N ASP A 91 20.86 -1.07 -0.65
CA ASP A 91 21.29 -2.47 -0.68
C ASP A 91 20.16 -3.36 -1.23
N PHE A 92 18.92 -3.16 -0.79
CA PHE A 92 17.75 -3.84 -1.37
C PHE A 92 17.64 -3.63 -2.89
N VAL A 93 17.79 -2.39 -3.37
CA VAL A 93 17.68 -2.08 -4.81
C VAL A 93 18.80 -2.76 -5.60
N ARG A 94 20.04 -2.78 -5.08
CA ARG A 94 21.15 -3.50 -5.70
C ARG A 94 20.85 -4.99 -5.79
N ASP A 95 20.47 -5.60 -4.67
CA ASP A 95 20.24 -7.04 -4.58
C ASP A 95 19.09 -7.47 -5.50
N LEU A 96 18.02 -6.66 -5.60
CA LEU A 96 16.93 -6.86 -6.56
C LEU A 96 17.43 -6.81 -8.02
N CYS A 97 18.31 -5.87 -8.37
CA CYS A 97 18.90 -5.81 -9.72
C CYS A 97 19.78 -7.04 -10.00
N GLU A 98 20.53 -7.53 -9.02
CA GLU A 98 21.34 -8.74 -9.15
C GLU A 98 20.47 -9.98 -9.35
N ASP A 99 19.36 -10.09 -8.63
CA ASP A 99 18.41 -11.20 -8.79
C ASP A 99 17.72 -11.17 -10.16
N LEU A 100 17.31 -9.98 -10.63
CA LEU A 100 16.81 -9.82 -12.00
C LEU A 100 17.86 -10.21 -13.04
N ARG A 101 19.13 -9.86 -12.81
CA ARG A 101 20.22 -10.24 -13.70
C ARG A 101 20.34 -11.76 -13.81
N LYS A 102 20.31 -12.49 -12.68
CA LYS A 102 20.36 -13.96 -12.65
C LYS A 102 19.25 -14.58 -13.48
N ILE A 103 18.03 -14.02 -13.40
CA ILE A 103 16.87 -14.49 -14.17
C ILE A 103 17.06 -14.18 -15.66
N PHE A 104 17.39 -12.93 -16.01
CA PHE A 104 17.45 -12.49 -17.41
C PHE A 104 18.60 -13.17 -18.17
N GLN A 105 19.70 -13.50 -17.50
CA GLN A 105 20.83 -14.23 -18.07
C GLN A 105 20.51 -15.67 -18.48
N THR A 106 19.36 -16.21 -18.06
CA THR A 106 18.92 -17.54 -18.52
C THR A 106 18.48 -17.54 -19.98
N ASP A 107 18.14 -16.38 -20.54
CA ASP A 107 17.81 -16.24 -21.96
C ASP A 107 19.08 -16.30 -22.84
N PRO A 108 19.11 -17.15 -23.88
CA PRO A 108 20.27 -17.24 -24.79
C PRO A 108 20.58 -15.94 -25.54
N GLY A 109 19.60 -15.04 -25.68
CA GLY A 109 19.72 -13.73 -26.31
C GLY A 109 20.03 -12.59 -25.33
N PHE A 110 20.36 -12.91 -24.07
CA PHE A 110 20.68 -11.90 -23.07
C PHE A 110 21.80 -10.95 -23.52
N ASP A 111 21.48 -9.66 -23.61
CA ASP A 111 22.44 -8.59 -23.87
C ASP A 111 22.66 -7.76 -22.61
N THR A 112 23.91 -7.72 -22.14
CA THR A 112 24.26 -7.00 -20.89
C THR A 112 23.95 -5.50 -21.01
N LYS A 113 24.18 -4.90 -22.19
CA LYS A 113 23.95 -3.46 -22.37
C LYS A 113 22.45 -3.13 -22.31
N MET A 114 21.62 -3.93 -22.94
CA MET A 114 20.15 -3.84 -22.87
C MET A 114 19.67 -3.98 -21.43
N PHE A 115 20.19 -4.96 -20.69
CA PHE A 115 19.86 -5.14 -19.28
C PHE A 115 20.20 -3.91 -18.43
N GLU A 116 21.39 -3.33 -18.60
CA GLU A 116 21.76 -2.11 -17.87
C GLU A 116 20.83 -0.92 -18.20
N GLN A 117 20.35 -0.84 -19.44
CA GLN A 117 19.35 0.16 -19.84
C GLN A 117 18.00 -0.09 -19.16
N GLN A 118 17.54 -1.35 -19.11
CA GLN A 118 16.33 -1.73 -18.37
C GLN A 118 16.42 -1.37 -16.88
N MET A 119 17.56 -1.67 -16.23
CA MET A 119 17.76 -1.32 -14.82
C MET A 119 17.83 0.19 -14.62
N SER A 120 18.34 0.94 -15.60
CA SER A 120 18.36 2.40 -15.53
C SER A 120 16.96 3.02 -15.58
N VAL A 121 16.06 2.42 -16.35
CA VAL A 121 14.62 2.78 -16.33
C VAL A 121 13.99 2.38 -15.01
N MET A 122 14.21 1.16 -14.53
CA MET A 122 13.64 0.67 -13.27
C MET A 122 14.06 1.53 -12.07
N ARG A 123 15.34 1.88 -11.95
CA ARG A 123 15.85 2.79 -10.91
C ARG A 123 15.19 4.17 -10.98
N GLY A 124 15.00 4.70 -12.19
CA GLY A 124 14.26 5.96 -12.39
C GLY A 124 12.80 5.88 -11.95
N GLN A 125 12.12 4.76 -12.21
CA GLN A 125 10.76 4.51 -11.72
C GLN A 125 10.71 4.41 -10.19
N MET A 126 11.66 3.69 -9.59
CA MET A 126 11.79 3.58 -8.12
C MET A 126 12.04 4.94 -7.47
N PHE A 127 12.86 5.79 -8.09
CA PHE A 127 13.08 7.16 -7.61
C PHE A 127 11.77 7.96 -7.59
N ASN A 128 11.02 7.98 -8.69
CA ASN A 128 9.73 8.68 -8.74
C ASN A 128 8.73 8.12 -7.73
N LEU A 129 8.65 6.79 -7.60
CA LEU A 129 7.79 6.13 -6.62
C LEU A 129 8.17 6.51 -5.19
N ARG A 130 9.45 6.52 -4.84
CA ARG A 130 9.94 6.93 -3.52
C ARG A 130 9.53 8.36 -3.18
N GLU A 131 9.73 9.30 -4.11
CA GLU A 131 9.33 10.69 -3.91
C GLU A 131 7.82 10.84 -3.79
N ALA A 132 7.04 10.08 -4.58
CA ALA A 132 5.58 10.06 -4.48
C ALA A 132 5.08 9.52 -3.14
N LEU A 133 5.68 8.45 -2.61
CA LEU A 133 5.33 7.89 -1.31
C LEU A 133 5.68 8.85 -0.16
N ARG A 134 6.89 9.43 -0.17
CA ARG A 134 7.32 10.42 0.84
C ARG A 134 6.41 11.65 0.90
N THR A 135 5.92 12.09 -0.26
CA THR A 135 5.06 13.28 -0.38
C THR A 135 3.57 12.96 -0.41
N ARG A 136 3.18 11.70 -0.11
CA ARG A 136 1.78 11.23 -0.07
C ARG A 136 0.98 11.59 -1.33
N LYS A 137 1.59 11.41 -2.50
CA LYS A 137 0.91 11.58 -3.80
C LYS A 137 -0.10 10.45 -4.02
N SER A 138 -1.00 10.67 -4.97
CA SER A 138 -1.86 9.62 -5.51
C SER A 138 -1.19 8.88 -6.68
N PRO A 139 -1.65 7.66 -7.03
CA PRO A 139 -1.15 6.94 -8.20
C PRO A 139 -1.21 7.75 -9.51
N VAL A 140 -2.26 8.56 -9.71
CA VAL A 140 -2.36 9.43 -10.89
C VAL A 140 -1.31 10.54 -10.87
N ALA A 141 -1.00 11.09 -9.70
CA ALA A 141 0.05 12.11 -9.57
C ALA A 141 1.45 11.51 -9.78
N LEU A 142 1.67 10.26 -9.39
CA LEU A 142 2.91 9.52 -9.67
C LEU A 142 3.14 9.34 -11.19
N VAL A 143 2.14 8.87 -11.95
CA VAL A 143 2.30 8.65 -13.40
C VAL A 143 2.47 9.95 -14.20
N GLN A 144 2.09 11.10 -13.62
CA GLN A 144 2.30 12.43 -14.20
C GLN A 144 3.70 13.00 -13.92
N MET A 145 4.49 12.35 -13.05
CA MET A 145 5.85 12.79 -12.78
C MET A 145 6.73 12.63 -14.03
N PRO A 146 7.65 13.58 -14.30
CA PRO A 146 8.57 13.45 -15.43
C PRO A 146 9.37 12.14 -15.33
N PRO A 147 9.43 11.34 -16.41
CA PRO A 147 10.20 10.10 -16.41
C PRO A 147 11.67 10.35 -16.10
N GLN A 148 12.22 9.59 -15.16
CA GLN A 148 13.63 9.66 -14.78
C GLN A 148 14.39 8.46 -15.34
N LEU A 149 15.68 8.65 -15.61
CA LEU A 149 16.61 7.59 -15.96
C LEU A 149 17.83 7.70 -15.03
N MET A 150 18.15 6.63 -14.30
CA MET A 150 19.26 6.64 -13.34
C MET A 150 20.35 5.65 -13.75
N VAL A 151 21.52 6.19 -14.09
CA VAL A 151 22.69 5.40 -14.49
C VAL A 151 23.67 5.35 -13.32
N GLU A 152 24.15 4.16 -13.00
CA GLU A 152 25.23 4.00 -12.03
C GLU A 152 26.53 4.51 -12.61
N VAL A 153 27.11 5.52 -11.96
CA VAL A 153 28.44 6.02 -12.32
C VAL A 153 29.46 5.15 -11.62
N LYS A 154 30.16 4.29 -12.38
CA LYS A 154 31.36 3.62 -11.86
C LYS A 154 32.38 4.69 -11.48
N ARG A 155 32.71 4.80 -10.19
CA ARG A 155 33.83 5.62 -9.75
C ARG A 155 35.10 4.93 -10.23
N THR A 156 35.81 5.57 -11.16
CA THR A 156 37.12 5.18 -11.65
C THR A 156 38.20 5.41 -10.60
#